data_AF-A0A0P7ZAL5-F1
#
_entry.id   AF-A0A0P7ZAL5-F1
#
_cell.length_a   1.000
_cell.length_b   1.000
_cell.length_c   1.000
_cell.angle_alpha   90.00
_cell.angle_beta   90.00
_cell.angle_gamma   90.00
#
_symmetry.space_group_name_H-M   'P 1'
#
loop_
_entity.id
_entity.type
_entity.pdbx_description
1 polymer ?
#
loop_
_entity_poly.entity_id
_entity_poly.type
_entity_poly.pdbx_seq_one_letter_code
_entity_poly.pdbx_strand_id
1 'polypeptide(L)'
;MKSGHQTKSKTDTNFLVEEAIQEGAEEVKKQQDLKIATYRLTEKEVQNMAKISEALRLNSEDVPRRAIHYLSFVNHEMQKHLNPDRQASVTESHERDSHDWENWKTRQRQEYLRELNALGNIPQDDPIRQKRYNRNLELDGEIWDKLNQLKMTDEIGESIYLGVALLYHQLVEKATQLPAGHT
;
A
#
# COMPACT_ATOMS: atom_id res chain seq x y z
N MET A 1 4.54 -32.01 -64.48
CA MET A 1 3.49 -30.97 -64.31
C MET A 1 3.42 -30.57 -62.85
N LYS A 2 3.49 -29.25 -62.60
CA LYS A 2 3.04 -28.46 -61.44
C LYS A 2 3.56 -28.76 -60.02
N SER A 3 4.44 -27.83 -59.63
CA SER A 3 4.67 -27.24 -58.30
C SER A 3 3.42 -27.07 -57.43
N GLY A 4 3.62 -27.13 -56.11
CA GLY A 4 2.61 -26.74 -55.12
C GLY A 4 3.15 -26.74 -53.68
N HIS A 5 4.21 -25.97 -53.40
CA HIS A 5 4.50 -25.55 -52.02
C HIS A 5 3.46 -24.51 -51.60
N GLN A 6 2.53 -24.89 -50.71
CA GLN A 6 1.70 -23.94 -49.97
C GLN A 6 2.43 -23.53 -48.70
N THR A 7 3.08 -22.36 -48.75
CA THR A 7 3.52 -21.60 -47.59
C THR A 7 2.29 -21.11 -46.82
N LYS A 8 2.02 -21.69 -45.64
CA LYS A 8 1.03 -21.16 -44.71
C LYS A 8 1.55 -19.88 -44.06
N SER A 9 0.90 -18.78 -44.44
CA SER A 9 0.65 -17.51 -43.72
C SER A 9 1.58 -17.19 -42.52
N LYS A 10 2.51 -16.26 -42.73
CA LYS A 10 3.21 -15.49 -41.68
C LYS A 10 2.34 -14.36 -41.09
N THR A 11 1.10 -14.23 -41.55
CA THR A 11 0.28 -13.03 -41.36
C THR A 11 -0.55 -13.07 -40.06
N ASP A 12 -0.94 -14.26 -39.58
CA ASP A 12 -1.79 -14.40 -38.39
C ASP A 12 -1.04 -14.18 -37.07
N THR A 13 0.25 -14.50 -37.02
CA THR A 13 1.09 -14.26 -35.83
C THR A 13 1.42 -12.79 -35.61
N ASN A 14 1.51 -12.00 -36.67
CA ASN A 14 1.79 -10.56 -36.52
C ASN A 14 0.58 -9.82 -35.92
N PHE A 15 -0.65 -10.22 -36.27
CA PHE A 15 -1.85 -9.63 -35.70
C PHE A 15 -1.96 -9.86 -34.19
N LEU A 16 -1.75 -11.11 -33.73
CA LEU A 16 -1.77 -11.43 -32.29
C LEU A 16 -0.65 -10.73 -31.50
N VAL A 17 0.51 -10.52 -32.13
CA VAL A 17 1.63 -9.79 -31.51
C VAL A 17 1.35 -8.30 -31.48
N GLU A 18 0.82 -7.71 -32.54
CA GLU A 18 0.44 -6.29 -32.59
C GLU A 18 -0.71 -5.98 -31.62
N GLU A 19 -1.70 -6.87 -31.52
CA GLU A 19 -2.81 -6.75 -30.56
C GLU A 19 -2.30 -6.85 -29.11
N ALA A 20 -1.41 -7.80 -28.80
CA ALA A 20 -0.80 -7.91 -27.48
C ALA A 20 0.14 -6.73 -27.13
N ILE A 21 0.87 -6.21 -28.11
CA ILE A 21 1.70 -4.99 -27.95
C ILE A 21 0.81 -3.78 -27.74
N GLN A 22 -0.31 -3.69 -28.43
CA GLN A 22 -1.22 -2.57 -28.33
C GLN A 22 -2.02 -2.61 -27.03
N GLU A 23 -2.53 -3.76 -26.61
CA GLU A 23 -3.12 -3.96 -25.28
C GLU A 23 -2.10 -3.64 -24.18
N GLY A 24 -0.88 -4.15 -24.28
CA GLY A 24 0.20 -3.83 -23.35
C GLY A 24 0.56 -2.33 -23.34
N ALA A 25 0.57 -1.67 -24.49
CA ALA A 25 0.85 -0.24 -24.61
C ALA A 25 -0.32 0.64 -24.14
N GLU A 26 -1.56 0.19 -24.30
CA GLU A 26 -2.76 0.87 -23.81
C GLU A 26 -2.91 0.73 -22.29
N GLU A 27 -2.55 -0.43 -21.72
CA GLU A 27 -2.45 -0.66 -20.27
C GLU A 27 -1.38 0.26 -19.65
N VAL A 28 -0.21 0.37 -20.30
CA VAL A 28 0.87 1.29 -19.89
C VAL A 28 0.47 2.76 -20.04
N LYS A 29 -0.30 3.12 -21.08
CA LYS A 29 -0.81 4.49 -21.26
C LYS A 29 -1.89 4.85 -20.24
N LYS A 30 -2.75 3.92 -19.83
CA LYS A 30 -3.69 4.14 -18.71
C LYS A 30 -2.99 4.35 -17.37
N GLN A 31 -1.78 3.81 -17.21
CA GLN A 31 -0.94 4.00 -16.03
C GLN A 31 -0.06 5.27 -16.06
N GLN A 32 -0.04 6.03 -17.17
CA GLN A 32 0.89 7.17 -17.35
C GLN A 32 0.38 8.53 -16.83
N ASP A 33 -0.87 8.64 -16.38
CA ASP A 33 -1.30 9.81 -15.61
C ASP A 33 -0.95 9.61 -14.14
N LEU A 34 0.30 9.92 -13.77
CA LEU A 34 0.74 9.97 -12.38
C LEU A 34 -0.13 10.95 -11.61
N LYS A 35 -1.04 10.43 -10.78
CA LYS A 35 -1.91 11.26 -9.95
C LYS A 35 -1.13 11.64 -8.70
N ILE A 36 -0.93 12.94 -8.48
CA ILE A 36 -0.35 13.45 -7.23
C ILE A 36 -1.48 13.61 -6.22
N ALA A 37 -1.37 12.92 -5.08
CA ALA A 37 -2.28 13.09 -3.96
C ALA A 37 -1.60 13.87 -2.84
N THR A 38 -2.25 14.94 -2.39
CA THR A 38 -1.86 15.65 -1.17
C THR A 38 -2.51 14.97 0.03
N TYR A 39 -1.73 14.69 1.06
CA TYR A 39 -2.20 14.14 2.32
C TYR A 39 -1.52 14.85 3.49
N ARG A 40 -2.10 14.67 4.68
CA ARG A 40 -1.67 15.35 5.89
C ARG A 40 -1.24 14.33 6.93
N LEU A 41 -0.05 14.54 7.48
CA LEU A 41 0.52 13.74 8.56
C LEU A 41 0.12 14.27 9.93
N THR A 42 -0.06 13.35 10.86
CA THR A 42 -0.06 13.59 12.30
C THR A 42 1.36 13.76 12.85
N GLU A 43 1.49 14.27 14.08
CA GLU A 43 2.80 14.37 14.72
C GLU A 43 3.41 13.00 15.02
N LYS A 44 2.58 12.02 15.43
CA LYS A 44 3.00 10.63 15.65
C LYS A 44 3.51 9.99 14.37
N GLU A 45 2.86 10.19 13.23
CA GLU A 45 3.36 9.70 11.94
C GLU A 45 4.72 10.29 11.59
N VAL A 46 4.91 11.60 11.73
CA VAL A 46 6.20 12.24 11.45
C VAL A 46 7.32 11.59 12.26
N GLN A 47 7.08 11.34 13.56
CA GLN A 47 8.05 10.69 14.44
C GLN A 47 8.29 9.22 14.08
N ASN A 48 7.23 8.47 13.78
CA ASN A 48 7.33 7.06 13.42
C ASN A 48 8.02 6.88 12.07
N MET A 49 7.70 7.71 11.08
CA MET A 49 8.36 7.71 9.77
C MET A 49 9.86 7.97 9.89
N ALA A 50 10.28 8.89 10.77
CA ALA A 50 11.70 9.13 11.02
C ALA A 50 12.40 7.87 11.53
N LYS A 51 11.83 7.19 12.54
CA LYS A 51 12.38 5.94 13.08
C LYS A 51 12.37 4.79 12.06
N ILE A 52 11.34 4.69 11.23
CA ILE A 52 11.28 3.70 10.14
C ILE A 52 12.36 3.99 9.09
N SER A 53 12.53 5.27 8.71
CA SER A 53 13.54 5.68 7.73
C SER A 53 14.95 5.34 8.22
N GLU A 54 15.21 5.51 9.52
CA GLU A 54 16.46 5.11 10.15
C GLU A 54 16.65 3.59 10.15
N ALA A 55 15.62 2.83 10.58
CA ALA A 55 15.68 1.37 10.65
C ALA A 55 15.90 0.72 9.27
N LEU A 56 15.28 1.26 8.22
CA LEU A 56 15.38 0.74 6.86
C LEU A 56 16.48 1.40 6.01
N ARG A 57 17.14 2.44 6.53
CA ARG A 57 18.10 3.29 5.79
C ARG A 57 17.52 3.83 4.48
N LEU A 58 16.33 4.41 4.57
CA LEU A 58 15.59 4.94 3.42
C LEU A 58 15.46 6.45 3.49
N ASN A 59 15.18 7.05 2.34
CA ASN A 59 14.70 8.42 2.33
C ASN A 59 13.31 8.47 2.97
N SER A 60 13.05 9.50 3.78
CA SER A 60 11.76 9.67 4.45
C SER A 60 10.59 9.78 3.48
N GLU A 61 10.85 10.22 2.24
CA GLU A 61 9.86 10.35 1.17
C GLU A 61 9.39 9.00 0.61
N ASP A 62 10.19 7.93 0.79
CA ASP A 62 9.84 6.57 0.34
C ASP A 62 8.99 5.80 1.36
N VAL A 63 8.95 6.26 2.61
CA VAL A 63 8.24 5.59 3.71
C VAL A 63 6.73 5.46 3.45
N PRO A 64 6.00 6.48 2.96
CA PRO A 64 4.57 6.36 2.67
C PRO A 64 4.24 5.27 1.65
N ARG A 65 5.07 5.16 0.62
CA ARG A 65 4.95 4.13 -0.40
C ARG A 65 5.09 2.74 0.23
N ARG A 66 6.13 2.53 1.03
CA ARG A 66 6.35 1.26 1.74
C ARG A 66 5.26 0.96 2.76
N ALA A 67 4.72 1.99 3.42
CA ALA A 67 3.61 1.85 4.35
C ALA A 67 2.37 1.28 3.65
N ILE A 68 1.99 1.82 2.49
CA ILE A 68 0.86 1.30 1.69
C ILE A 68 1.13 -0.14 1.24
N HIS A 69 2.35 -0.45 0.78
CA HIS A 69 2.72 -1.82 0.42
C HIS A 69 2.57 -2.79 1.59
N TYR A 70 3.09 -2.41 2.75
CA TYR A 70 3.07 -3.28 3.92
C TYR A 70 1.66 -3.47 4.46
N LEU A 71 0.85 -2.41 4.47
CA LEU A 71 -0.56 -2.49 4.84
C LEU A 71 -1.34 -3.42 3.89
N SER A 72 -1.14 -3.27 2.57
CA SER A 72 -1.74 -4.16 1.56
C SER A 72 -1.33 -5.62 1.78
N PHE A 73 -0.04 -5.87 2.04
CA PHE A 73 0.47 -7.20 2.36
C PHE A 73 -0.21 -7.79 3.61
N VAL A 74 -0.19 -7.07 4.73
CA VAL A 74 -0.78 -7.55 6.00
C VAL A 74 -2.28 -7.80 5.83
N ASN A 75 -3.01 -6.87 5.19
CA ASN A 75 -4.43 -7.04 4.94
C ASN A 75 -4.71 -8.27 4.06
N HIS A 76 -3.90 -8.49 3.03
CA HIS A 76 -4.02 -9.66 2.18
C HIS A 76 -3.71 -10.97 2.92
N GLU A 77 -2.71 -11.00 3.81
CA GLU A 77 -2.45 -12.17 4.64
C GLU A 77 -3.63 -12.44 5.60
N MET A 78 -4.16 -11.42 6.27
CA MET A 78 -5.36 -11.56 7.12
C MET A 78 -6.58 -12.06 6.32
N GLN A 79 -6.72 -11.63 5.05
CA GLN A 79 -7.80 -12.06 4.17
C GLN A 79 -7.58 -13.42 3.48
N LYS A 80 -6.34 -13.84 3.25
CA LYS A 80 -6.04 -15.19 2.72
C LYS A 80 -6.56 -16.29 3.65
N HIS A 81 -6.56 -16.03 4.94
CA HIS A 81 -7.17 -16.89 5.95
C HIS A 81 -8.71 -16.93 5.88
N LEU A 82 -9.35 -16.10 5.05
CA LEU A 82 -10.80 -16.04 4.84
C LEU A 82 -11.28 -16.72 3.54
N ASN A 83 -10.38 -17.22 2.68
CA ASN A 83 -10.77 -17.90 1.44
C ASN A 83 -11.21 -19.35 1.71
N PRO A 84 -12.48 -19.71 1.48
CA PRO A 84 -13.05 -21.01 1.85
C PRO A 84 -12.54 -22.20 1.01
N ASP A 85 -11.86 -21.94 -0.11
CA ASP A 85 -11.33 -22.99 -0.99
C ASP A 85 -10.04 -23.65 -0.48
N ARG A 86 -9.48 -23.16 0.65
CA ARG A 86 -8.34 -23.79 1.32
C ARG A 86 -8.65 -24.04 2.80
N GLN A 87 -9.11 -25.26 3.03
CA GLN A 87 -9.21 -26.00 4.30
C GLN A 87 -10.54 -25.92 5.06
N ALA A 88 -11.18 -27.08 5.10
CA ALA A 88 -12.27 -27.45 5.97
C ALA A 88 -11.83 -27.45 7.44
N SER A 89 -11.86 -26.28 8.09
CA SER A 89 -12.21 -26.10 9.51
C SER A 89 -12.11 -24.62 9.87
N VAL A 90 -13.19 -23.88 9.66
CA VAL A 90 -13.32 -22.53 10.23
C VAL A 90 -13.39 -22.71 11.75
N THR A 91 -12.26 -22.56 12.44
CA THR A 91 -12.18 -22.58 13.91
C THR A 91 -12.39 -21.18 14.47
N GLU A 92 -12.93 -21.07 15.68
CA GLU A 92 -13.18 -19.81 16.43
C GLU A 92 -11.97 -18.85 16.48
N SER A 93 -10.75 -19.38 16.33
CA SER A 93 -9.52 -18.59 16.25
C SER A 93 -9.49 -17.65 15.04
N HIS A 94 -10.10 -18.03 13.91
CA HIS A 94 -10.03 -17.25 12.67
C HIS A 94 -10.99 -16.06 12.66
N GLU A 95 -12.20 -16.25 13.21
CA GLU A 95 -13.14 -15.14 13.41
C GLU A 95 -12.53 -14.12 14.39
N ARG A 96 -11.80 -14.60 15.40
CA ARG A 96 -11.09 -13.74 16.34
C ARG A 96 -9.98 -12.93 15.66
N ASP A 97 -9.12 -13.52 14.83
CA ASP A 97 -8.02 -12.79 14.16
C ASP A 97 -8.54 -11.70 13.20
N SER A 98 -9.58 -12.02 12.41
CA SER A 98 -10.24 -11.05 11.53
C SER A 98 -10.92 -9.93 12.33
N HIS A 99 -11.60 -10.27 13.41
CA HIS A 99 -12.24 -9.29 14.29
C HIS A 99 -11.21 -8.39 14.98
N ASP A 100 -10.10 -8.94 15.45
CA ASP A 100 -9.01 -8.20 16.07
C ASP A 100 -8.32 -7.26 15.05
N TRP A 101 -8.17 -7.71 13.80
CA TRP A 101 -7.68 -6.86 12.71
C TRP A 101 -8.59 -5.65 12.43
N GLU A 102 -9.90 -5.88 12.29
CA GLU A 102 -10.87 -4.79 12.07
C GLU A 102 -10.96 -3.85 13.27
N ASN A 103 -10.91 -4.38 14.49
CA ASN A 103 -10.86 -3.61 15.72
C ASN A 103 -9.59 -2.75 15.81
N TRP A 104 -8.44 -3.32 15.43
CA TRP A 104 -7.17 -2.59 15.38
C TRP A 104 -7.23 -1.44 14.37
N LYS A 105 -7.70 -1.70 13.14
CA LYS A 105 -7.88 -0.65 12.12
C LYS A 105 -8.81 0.46 12.62
N THR A 106 -9.95 0.09 13.22
CA THR A 106 -10.92 1.03 13.77
C THR A 106 -10.30 1.92 14.85
N ARG A 107 -9.54 1.32 15.78
CA ARG A 107 -8.84 2.07 16.83
C ARG A 107 -7.80 3.03 16.25
N GLN A 108 -6.98 2.55 15.32
CA GLN A 108 -5.96 3.38 14.67
C GLN A 108 -6.58 4.52 13.87
N ARG A 109 -7.69 4.29 13.17
CA ARG A 109 -8.46 5.34 12.48
C ARG A 109 -8.95 6.42 13.45
N GLN A 110 -9.51 6.02 14.59
CA GLN A 110 -9.96 6.97 15.61
C GLN A 110 -8.80 7.79 16.17
N GLU A 111 -7.64 7.18 16.40
CA GLU A 111 -6.42 7.89 16.81
C GLU A 111 -5.96 8.89 15.76
N TYR A 112 -5.90 8.47 14.49
CA TYR A 112 -5.54 9.33 13.35
C TYR A 112 -6.42 10.58 13.28
N LEU A 113 -7.74 10.40 13.30
CA LEU A 113 -8.71 11.51 13.25
C LEU A 113 -8.59 12.43 14.46
N ARG A 114 -8.40 11.87 15.66
CA ARG A 114 -8.18 12.63 16.89
C ARG A 114 -6.91 13.48 16.79
N GLU A 115 -5.82 12.92 16.29
CA GLU A 115 -4.54 13.62 16.17
C GLU A 115 -4.59 14.71 15.10
N LEU A 116 -5.24 14.47 13.96
CA LEU A 116 -5.47 15.51 12.95
C LEU A 116 -6.29 16.66 13.51
N ASN A 117 -7.33 16.37 14.29
CA ASN A 117 -8.14 17.39 14.95
C ASN A 117 -7.31 18.19 15.96
N ALA A 118 -6.50 17.51 16.79
CA ALA A 118 -5.61 18.17 17.75
C ALA A 118 -4.55 19.05 17.07
N LEU A 119 -4.07 18.67 15.88
CA LEU A 119 -3.13 19.47 15.09
C LEU A 119 -3.77 20.76 14.54
N GLY A 120 -5.11 20.84 14.50
CA GLY A 120 -5.88 22.00 14.08
C GLY A 120 -5.72 22.32 12.60
N ASN A 121 -6.02 23.54 12.18
CA ASN A 121 -5.66 23.99 10.83
C ASN A 121 -4.21 24.48 10.80
N ILE A 122 -3.51 24.22 9.69
CA ILE A 122 -2.17 24.76 9.46
C ILE A 122 -2.32 26.01 8.60
N PRO A 123 -1.92 27.20 9.09
CA PRO A 123 -1.96 28.43 8.30
C PRO A 123 -1.14 28.30 7.02
N GLN A 124 -1.61 28.91 5.92
CA GLN A 124 -0.92 28.87 4.62
C GLN A 124 0.40 29.65 4.64
N ASP A 125 0.51 30.64 5.52
CA ASP A 125 1.68 31.49 5.74
C ASP A 125 2.72 30.88 6.70
N ASP A 126 2.53 29.65 7.17
CA ASP A 126 3.52 28.90 7.95
C ASP A 126 4.22 27.82 7.08
N PRO A 127 5.23 28.18 6.27
CA PRO A 127 5.88 27.25 5.35
C PRO A 127 6.57 26.09 6.06
N ILE A 128 6.98 26.27 7.32
CA ILE A 128 7.66 25.24 8.10
C ILE A 128 6.66 24.15 8.48
N ARG A 129 5.48 24.52 9.02
CA ARG A 129 4.44 23.54 9.35
C ARG A 129 3.82 22.94 8.09
N GLN A 130 3.63 23.72 7.04
CA GLN A 130 3.20 23.21 5.73
C GLN A 130 4.16 22.12 5.24
N LYS A 131 5.47 22.41 5.21
CA LYS A 131 6.51 21.42 4.85
C LYS A 131 6.68 20.32 5.89
N ARG A 132 6.20 20.43 7.13
CA ARG A 132 6.29 19.33 8.10
C ARG A 132 5.17 18.31 7.93
N TYR A 133 3.94 18.79 7.75
CA TYR A 133 2.74 17.95 7.85
C TYR A 133 2.04 17.70 6.52
N ASN A 134 2.13 18.62 5.55
CA ASN A 134 1.51 18.42 4.25
C ASN A 134 2.52 17.77 3.30
N ARG A 135 2.10 16.67 2.68
CA ARG A 135 2.94 15.84 1.83
C ARG A 135 2.21 15.54 0.54
N ASN A 136 2.99 15.31 -0.51
CA ASN A 136 2.48 14.80 -1.77
C ASN A 136 2.97 13.37 -1.94
N LEU A 137 2.14 12.52 -2.52
CA LEU A 137 2.48 11.17 -2.93
C LEU A 137 2.13 11.01 -4.41
N GLU A 138 3.10 10.56 -5.19
CA GLU A 138 2.86 10.12 -6.56
C GLU A 138 2.23 8.74 -6.55
N LEU A 139 1.02 8.65 -7.08
CA LEU A 139 0.28 7.40 -7.25
C LEU A 139 0.58 6.87 -8.65
N ASP A 140 1.48 5.91 -8.73
CA ASP A 140 1.61 5.08 -9.92
C ASP A 140 0.61 3.92 -9.89
N GLY A 141 0.59 3.14 -10.97
CA GLY A 141 -0.30 1.99 -11.09
C GLY A 141 -0.19 1.01 -9.92
N GLU A 142 1.03 0.75 -9.41
CA GLU A 142 1.23 -0.18 -8.30
C GLU A 142 0.60 0.33 -7.00
N ILE A 143 0.81 1.60 -6.65
CA ILE A 143 0.23 2.17 -5.44
C ILE A 143 -1.28 2.28 -5.57
N TRP A 144 -1.78 2.65 -6.74
CA TRP A 144 -3.21 2.71 -7.01
C TRP A 144 -3.88 1.34 -6.83
N ASP A 145 -3.28 0.27 -7.36
CA ASP A 145 -3.78 -1.10 -7.21
C ASP A 145 -3.84 -1.55 -5.75
N LYS A 146 -2.83 -1.19 -4.95
CA LYS A 146 -2.79 -1.51 -3.52
C LYS A 146 -3.87 -0.77 -2.75
N LEU A 147 -4.10 0.51 -3.07
CA LEU A 147 -5.19 1.28 -2.48
C LEU A 147 -6.58 0.72 -2.87
N ASN A 148 -6.74 0.25 -4.12
CA ASN A 148 -7.95 -0.45 -4.56
C ASN A 148 -8.19 -1.73 -3.78
N GLN A 149 -7.16 -2.57 -3.60
CA GLN A 149 -7.25 -3.80 -2.80
C GLN A 149 -7.63 -3.53 -1.35
N LEU A 150 -7.16 -2.43 -0.79
CA LEU A 150 -7.50 -1.96 0.55
C LEU A 150 -8.89 -1.30 0.64
N LYS A 151 -9.50 -0.95 -0.50
CA LYS A 151 -10.71 -0.10 -0.61
C LYS A 151 -10.50 1.29 0.01
N MET A 152 -9.31 1.87 -0.14
CA MET A 152 -8.91 3.14 0.46
C MET A 152 -8.40 4.17 -0.56
N THR A 153 -8.92 4.13 -1.79
CA THR A 153 -8.54 5.06 -2.88
C THR A 153 -8.75 6.54 -2.52
N ASP A 154 -9.75 6.83 -1.69
CA ASP A 154 -10.09 8.19 -1.25
C ASP A 154 -9.52 8.51 0.15
N GLU A 155 -8.91 7.52 0.82
CA GLU A 155 -8.44 7.59 2.21
C GLU A 155 -6.91 7.38 2.29
N ILE A 156 -6.17 8.09 1.42
CA ILE A 156 -4.71 7.91 1.26
C ILE A 156 -3.96 8.21 2.56
N GLY A 157 -4.30 9.31 3.24
CA GLY A 157 -3.68 9.65 4.52
C GLY A 157 -3.92 8.60 5.60
N GLU A 158 -5.14 8.03 5.65
CA GLU A 158 -5.46 6.94 6.58
C GLU A 158 -4.67 5.67 6.22
N SER A 159 -4.56 5.34 4.94
CA SER A 159 -3.77 4.20 4.46
C SER A 159 -2.30 4.31 4.86
N ILE A 160 -1.73 5.51 4.73
CA ILE A 160 -0.35 5.79 5.12
C ILE A 160 -0.20 5.69 6.64
N TYR A 161 -1.10 6.30 7.41
CA TYR A 161 -1.09 6.23 8.88
C TYR A 161 -1.10 4.78 9.38
N LEU A 162 -2.02 3.96 8.87
CA LEU A 162 -2.14 2.54 9.23
C LEU A 162 -0.87 1.76 8.85
N GLY A 163 -0.35 1.97 7.64
CA GLY A 163 0.88 1.30 7.19
C GLY A 163 2.11 1.71 7.99
N VAL A 164 2.24 3.00 8.34
CA VAL A 164 3.31 3.53 9.19
C VAL A 164 3.22 2.92 10.59
N ALA A 165 2.02 2.81 11.17
CA ALA A 165 1.84 2.17 12.48
C ALA A 165 2.30 0.70 12.47
N LEU A 166 1.95 -0.05 11.42
CA LEU A 166 2.37 -1.44 11.25
C LEU A 166 3.89 -1.58 11.06
N LEU A 167 4.48 -0.77 10.19
CA LEU A 167 5.93 -0.79 9.96
C LEU A 167 6.68 -0.42 11.23
N TYR A 168 6.23 0.61 11.95
CA TYR A 168 6.83 1.03 13.20
C TYR A 168 6.80 -0.08 14.24
N HIS A 169 5.64 -0.72 14.43
CA HIS A 169 5.49 -1.83 15.35
C HIS A 169 6.43 -2.99 14.99
N GLN A 170 6.50 -3.37 13.71
CA GLN A 170 7.30 -4.50 13.25
C GLN A 170 8.81 -4.23 13.33
N LEU A 171 9.25 -3.04 12.93
CA LEU A 171 10.67 -2.72 12.74
C LEU A 171 11.33 -2.07 13.94
N VAL A 172 10.54 -1.42 14.81
CA VAL A 172 11.06 -0.67 15.95
C VAL A 172 10.64 -1.33 17.26
N GLU A 173 9.35 -1.54 17.48
CA GLU A 173 8.87 -2.09 18.76
C GLU A 173 9.22 -3.57 18.92
N LYS A 174 8.94 -4.40 17.92
CA LYS A 174 9.28 -5.83 17.97
C LYS A 174 10.78 -6.08 17.87
N ALA A 175 11.51 -5.29 17.08
CA ALA A 175 12.96 -5.46 16.94
C ALA A 175 13.74 -5.11 18.22
N THR A 176 13.18 -4.24 19.07
CA THR A 176 13.77 -3.86 20.37
C THR A 176 13.38 -4.81 21.50
N GLN A 177 12.37 -5.66 21.29
CA GLN A 177 12.09 -6.79 22.16
C GLN A 177 13.12 -7.89 21.87
N LEU A 178 14.21 -7.91 22.63
CA LEU A 178 15.15 -9.03 22.63
C LEU A 178 14.35 -10.34 22.72
N PRO A 179 14.63 -11.37 21.88
CA PRO A 179 14.04 -12.67 22.11
C PRO A 179 14.44 -13.07 23.53
N ALA A 180 13.45 -13.22 24.42
CA ALA A 180 13.69 -13.65 25.78
C ALA A 180 14.49 -14.95 25.67
N GLY A 181 15.77 -14.89 26.06
CA GLY A 181 16.64 -16.04 26.02
C GLY A 181 15.97 -17.13 26.84
N HIS A 182 15.59 -18.23 26.18
CA HIS A 182 15.40 -19.49 26.88
C HIS A 182 16.77 -19.84 27.48
N THR A 183 16.93 -19.47 28.75
CA THR A 183 17.96 -19.96 29.66
C THR A 183 17.29 -20.92 30.63
#